data_AF-A0A5B0G6I5-F1
#
_entry.id   AF-A0A5B0G6I5-F1
#
_cell.length_a   1.000
_cell.length_b   1.000
_cell.length_c   1.000
_cell.angle_alpha   90.00
_cell.angle_beta   90.00
_cell.angle_gamma   90.00
#
_symmetry.space_group_name_H-M   'P 1'
#
loop_
_entity.id
_entity.type
_entity.pdbx_description
1 polymer ?
#
loop_
_entity_poly.entity_id
_entity_poly.type
_entity_poly.pdbx_seq_one_letter_code
_entity_poly.pdbx_strand_id
1 'polypeptide(L)' 'RLKTELFYPRNWQATTIEQFIEVVGSYIRWYNDKRIKISLGSLSPSEYRERLGIGT' A
#
# COMPACT_ATOMS: atom_id res chain seq x y z
N ARG A 1 -4.75 2.51 -7.87
CA ARG A 1 -3.39 1.93 -8.03
C ARG A 1 -3.21 0.70 -7.16
N LEU A 2 -3.39 0.79 -5.83
CA LEU A 2 -3.25 -0.35 -4.92
C LEU A 2 -3.95 -1.63 -5.40
N LYS A 3 -5.28 -1.59 -5.63
CA LYS A 3 -6.04 -2.74 -6.15
C LYS A 3 -5.44 -3.28 -7.45
N THR A 4 -5.11 -2.39 -8.39
CA THR A 4 -4.58 -2.77 -9.70
C THR A 4 -3.20 -3.43 -9.62
N GLU A 5 -2.30 -2.86 -8.83
CA GLU A 5 -0.91 -3.29 -8.66
C GLU A 5 -0.80 -4.59 -7.86
N LEU A 6 -1.72 -4.82 -6.93
CA LEU A 6 -1.70 -5.99 -6.05
C LEU A 6 -2.50 -7.18 -6.61
N PHE A 7 -3.72 -6.93 -7.08
CA PHE A 7 -4.71 -7.99 -7.30
C PHE A 7 -4.54 -8.69 -8.65
N TYR A 8 -4.44 -7.94 -9.75
CA TYR A 8 -4.47 -8.51 -11.10
C TYR A 8 -3.19 -9.22 -11.56
N PRO A 9 -1.97 -8.85 -11.12
CA PRO A 9 -0.75 -9.53 -11.56
C PRO A 9 -0.53 -10.92 -10.97
N ARG A 10 -1.37 -11.36 -10.00
CA ARG A 10 -1.18 -12.60 -9.25
C ARG A 10 -2.37 -13.53 -9.44
N ASN A 11 -2.09 -14.83 -9.53
CA ASN A 11 -3.12 -15.85 -9.44
C ASN A 11 -3.37 -16.19 -7.96
N TRP A 12 -4.61 -16.07 -7.51
CA TRP A 12 -5.04 -16.31 -6.13
C TRP A 12 -5.81 -17.62 -5.94
N GLN A 13 -6.00 -18.42 -7.00
CA GLN A 13 -6.82 -19.64 -6.96
C GLN A 13 -6.33 -20.67 -5.94
N ALA A 14 -5.03 -20.70 -5.65
CA ALA A 14 -4.42 -21.61 -4.68
C ALA A 14 -4.08 -20.94 -3.33
N THR A 15 -4.48 -19.67 -3.12
CA THR A 15 -4.19 -18.91 -1.91
C THR A 15 -5.37 -19.00 -0.94
N THR A 16 -5.11 -19.29 0.34
CA THR A 16 -6.17 -19.26 1.35
C THR A 16 -6.59 -17.83 1.66
N ILE A 17 -7.76 -17.66 2.29
CA ILE A 17 -8.24 -16.33 2.68
C ILE A 17 -7.27 -15.66 3.67
N GLU A 18 -6.72 -16.43 4.60
CA GLU A 18 -5.77 -15.96 5.63
C GLU A 18 -4.49 -15.43 4.98
N GLN A 19 -3.93 -16.21 4.05
CA GLN A 19 -2.76 -15.79 3.27
C GLN A 19 -3.06 -14.54 2.43
N PHE A 20 -4.25 -14.47 1.83
CA PHE A 20 -4.66 -13.30 1.08
C PHE A 20 -4.73 -12.05 1.97
N ILE A 21 -5.35 -12.16 3.15
CA ILE A 21 -5.44 -11.07 4.14
C ILE A 21 -4.04 -10.62 4.56
N GLU A 22 -3.12 -11.54 4.82
CA GLU A 22 -1.74 -11.21 5.20
C GLU A 22 -1.02 -10.41 4.10
N VAL A 23 -1.11 -10.89 2.85
CA VAL A 23 -0.46 -10.23 1.71
C VAL A 23 -1.06 -8.85 1.46
N VAL A 24 -2.39 -8.72 1.53
CA VAL A 24 -3.09 -7.44 1.40
C VAL A 24 -2.68 -6.48 2.52
N GLY A 25 -2.70 -6.94 3.77
CA GLY A 25 -2.32 -6.12 4.93
C GLY A 25 -0.88 -5.62 4.84
N SER A 26 0.06 -6.49 4.47
CA SER A 26 1.46 -6.14 4.27
C SER A 26 1.66 -5.15 3.13
N TYR A 27 0.93 -5.33 2.02
CA TYR A 27 1.01 -4.41 0.89
C TYR A 27 0.42 -3.03 1.20
N ILE A 28 -0.68 -2.96 1.96
CA ILE A 28 -1.26 -1.68 2.41
C ILE A 28 -0.26 -0.90 3.27
N ARG A 29 0.38 -1.57 4.24
CA ARG A 29 1.42 -0.95 5.08
C ARG A 29 2.57 -0.40 4.22
N TRP A 30 3.12 -1.23 3.32
CA TRP A 30 4.18 -0.78 2.42
C TRP A 30 3.73 0.41 1.53
N TYR A 31 2.53 0.34 0.98
CA TYR A 31 1.97 1.37 0.11
C TYR A 31 1.84 2.72 0.83
N ASN A 32 1.45 2.70 2.11
CA ASN A 32 1.24 3.90 2.91
C ASN A 32 2.55 4.47 3.46
N ASP A 33 3.46 3.60 3.90
CA ASP A 33 4.60 4.03 4.73
C ASP A 33 5.93 4.05 3.99
N LYS A 34 6.06 3.26 2.92
CA LYS A 34 7.35 3.02 2.24
C LYS A 34 7.35 3.44 0.79
N ARG A 35 6.19 3.48 0.13
CA ARG A 35 6.12 3.88 -1.28
C ARG A 35 6.39 5.37 -1.45
N ILE A 36 7.47 5.71 -2.13
CA ILE A 36 7.78 7.09 -2.53
C ILE A 36 6.90 7.53 -3.70
N LYS A 37 6.30 8.73 -3.59
CA LYS A 37 5.48 9.34 -4.65
C LYS A 37 6.04 10.71 -5.02
N ILE A 38 6.58 10.83 -6.24
CA ILE A 38 7.19 12.07 -6.75
C ILE A 38 6.20 13.25 -6.67
N SER A 39 4.93 13.01 -7.02
CA SER A 39 3.90 14.06 -6.95
C SER A 39 3.56 14.54 -5.52
N LEU A 40 4.08 13.87 -4.49
CA LEU A 40 3.97 14.29 -3.08
C LEU A 40 5.26 14.96 -2.58
N GLY A 41 6.12 15.43 -3.50
CA GLY A 41 7.43 15.96 -3.16
C GLY A 41 8.41 14.86 -2.76
N SER A 42 8.30 13.69 -3.39
CA SER A 42 9.13 12.51 -3.10
C SER A 42 8.99 11.98 -1.67
N LEU A 43 7.81 12.16 -1.07
CA LEU A 43 7.44 11.62 0.24
C LEU A 43 6.60 10.35 0.11
N SER A 44 6.56 9.55 1.17
CA SER A 44 5.55 8.52 1.35
C SER A 44 4.17 9.14 1.66
N PRO A 45 3.06 8.42 1.42
CA PRO A 45 1.73 8.90 1.79
C PRO A 45 1.55 9.22 3.27
N SER A 46 2.23 8.53 4.19
CA SER A 46 2.20 8.86 5.62
C SER A 46 3.01 10.11 5.93
N GLU A 47 4.25 10.21 5.45
CA GLU A 47 5.11 11.39 5.61
C GLU A 47 4.45 12.66 5.05
N TYR A 48 3.78 12.54 3.90
CA TYR A 48 3.05 13.65 3.31
C TYR A 48 1.88 14.11 4.18
N ARG A 49 1.13 13.19 4.80
CA ARG A 49 0.02 13.53 5.71
C ARG A 49 0.52 14.16 7.00
N GLU A 50 1.64 13.67 7.54
CA GLU A 50 2.32 14.25 8.70
C GLU A 50 2.76 15.69 8.41
N ARG A 51 3.41 15.93 7.26
CA ARG A 51 3.79 17.27 6.80
C ARG A 51 2.59 18.22 6.66
N LEU A 52 1.42 17.70 6.31
CA LEU A 52 0.18 18.47 6.22
C LEU A 52 -0.53 18.68 7.56
N GLY A 53 -0.04 18.09 8.65
CA GLY A 53 -0.69 18.17 9.97
C GLY A 53 -2.03 17.43 10.04
N ILE A 54 -2.29 16.51 9.11
CA ILE A 54 -3.52 15.68 9.05
C ILE A 54 -3.22 14.19 9.23
N GLY A 55 -1.97 13.85 9.55
CA GLY A 55 -1.57 12.51 9.93
C GLY A 55 -2.14 12.17 11.30
N THR A 56 -2.95 11.13 11.36
CA THR A 56 -3.37 10.46 12.61
C THR A 56 -2.31 9.47 13.05
#